data_AF-A0A3D2GPM2-F1
#
_entry.id   AF-A0A3D2GPM2-F1
#
_cell.length_a   1.000
_cell.length_b   1.000
_cell.length_c   1.000
_cell.angle_alpha   90.00
_cell.angle_beta   90.00
_cell.angle_gamma   90.00
#
_symmetry.space_group_name_H-M   'P 1'
#
loop_
_entity.id
_entity.type
_entity.pdbx_description
1 polymer ?
#
loop_
_entity_poly.entity_id
_entity_poly.type
_entity_poly.pdbx_seq_one_letter_code
_entity_poly.pdbx_strand_id
1 'polypeptide(L)'
;MAYTGIDFSDLKNSIFYQQARGEKIGFELRRFTDPGNWNNPGGILSNIGPDGLVNGQQPYLQRMPREQATAVRAIRDKLAQSRLGRQLLIIADQGHVQFGFKAAGKGEYEAAYYSGYRQVAFNTDAQLFETKSARDFIARASLFGAHELGHVLQDYTFGEGEGYMQLDTTTSLQDRMLAVRHMEAAAVACSIQVAWDVRQAGDDSLWGIALKTSGETAAALAFGRMAYADPDAVADGRARRAAHDSWFNDHGRMAAYDESSVERFKRE
;
A
#
# COMPACT_ATOMS: atom_id res chain seq x y z
N MET A 1 -7.46 -22.54 -9.08
CA MET A 1 -6.30 -23.24 -8.48
C MET A 1 -6.13 -22.74 -7.05
N ALA A 2 -6.02 -23.63 -6.08
CA ALA A 2 -5.98 -23.31 -4.65
C ALA A 2 -4.57 -22.90 -4.21
N TYR A 3 -4.48 -21.82 -3.44
CA TYR A 3 -3.26 -21.30 -2.83
C TYR A 3 -2.88 -22.18 -1.63
N THR A 4 -1.77 -22.93 -1.69
CA THR A 4 -1.30 -23.83 -0.59
C THR A 4 0.06 -23.44 -0.02
N GLY A 5 0.45 -22.16 -0.13
CA GLY A 5 1.85 -21.74 0.11
C GLY A 5 2.20 -21.11 1.46
N ILE A 6 1.22 -20.72 2.28
CA ILE A 6 1.44 -20.19 3.64
C ILE A 6 0.24 -20.59 4.50
N ASP A 7 0.46 -21.26 5.63
CA ASP A 7 -0.58 -21.31 6.67
C ASP A 7 -0.70 -19.90 7.27
N PHE A 8 -1.89 -19.34 7.21
CA PHE A 8 -2.14 -18.00 7.76
C PHE A 8 -1.82 -17.92 9.25
N SER A 9 -1.95 -19.05 9.96
CA SER A 9 -1.57 -19.20 11.35
C SER A 9 -0.05 -19.05 11.53
N ASP A 10 0.76 -19.59 10.61
CA ASP A 10 2.22 -19.48 10.64
C ASP A 10 2.69 -18.04 10.42
N LEU A 11 2.07 -17.30 9.48
CA LEU A 11 2.34 -15.88 9.29
C LEU A 11 2.03 -15.07 10.56
N LYS A 12 0.86 -15.31 11.16
CA LYS A 12 0.46 -14.66 12.42
C LYS A 12 1.44 -14.98 13.54
N ASN A 13 1.77 -16.26 13.73
CA ASN A 13 2.69 -16.71 14.76
C ASN A 13 4.09 -16.10 14.59
N SER A 14 4.60 -16.03 13.36
CA SER A 14 5.89 -15.40 13.04
C SER A 14 5.93 -13.93 13.47
N ILE A 15 4.87 -13.18 13.20
CA ILE A 15 4.74 -11.77 13.58
C ILE A 15 4.60 -11.60 15.09
N PHE A 16 3.72 -12.37 15.73
CA PHE A 16 3.52 -12.32 17.18
C PHE A 16 4.79 -12.72 17.94
N TYR A 17 5.54 -13.71 17.44
CA TYR A 17 6.81 -14.14 18.03
C TYR A 17 7.84 -13.01 18.01
N GLN A 18 7.96 -12.27 16.91
CA GLN A 18 8.86 -11.11 16.84
C GLN A 18 8.45 -10.00 17.80
N GLN A 19 7.16 -9.66 17.85
CA GLN A 19 6.63 -8.67 18.80
C GLN A 19 6.96 -9.06 20.25
N ALA A 20 6.74 -10.33 20.61
CA ALA A 20 6.93 -10.83 21.97
C ALA A 20 8.39 -10.78 22.44
N ARG A 21 9.37 -10.80 21.53
CA ARG A 21 10.79 -10.71 21.86
C ARG A 21 11.29 -9.29 22.08
N GLY A 22 10.43 -8.28 21.93
CA GLY A 22 10.87 -6.88 21.93
C GLY A 22 11.79 -6.55 20.76
N GLU A 23 11.92 -7.47 19.79
CA GLU A 23 12.38 -7.17 18.44
C GLU A 23 11.30 -6.25 17.88
N LYS A 24 11.46 -4.95 18.12
CA LYS A 24 10.60 -3.94 17.51
C LYS A 24 10.50 -4.34 16.04
N ILE A 25 9.29 -4.56 15.55
CA ILE A 25 9.03 -4.76 14.12
C ILE A 25 9.24 -3.40 13.44
N GLY A 26 10.47 -2.95 13.52
CA GLY A 26 10.82 -1.57 13.75
C GLY A 26 12.31 -1.44 14.06
N PHE A 27 13.09 -1.48 12.99
CA PHE A 27 14.23 -0.57 12.80
C PHE A 27 15.48 -0.75 13.68
N GLU A 28 16.12 -1.92 13.66
CA GLU A 28 17.59 -1.93 13.56
C GLU A 28 18.03 -2.85 12.42
N LEU A 29 18.65 -2.26 11.40
CA LEU A 29 19.57 -2.94 10.50
C LEU A 29 20.66 -3.63 11.33
N ARG A 30 20.53 -4.92 11.61
CA ARG A 30 21.69 -5.76 11.93
C ARG A 30 21.67 -7.07 11.15
N ARG A 31 22.87 -7.40 10.65
CA ARG A 31 23.21 -8.55 9.82
C ARG A 31 22.72 -9.85 10.49
N PHE A 32 21.99 -10.66 9.74
CA PHE A 32 21.85 -12.09 10.04
C PHE A 32 22.34 -12.87 8.83
N THR A 33 23.27 -13.79 9.11
CA THR A 33 23.86 -14.72 8.17
C THR A 33 22.88 -15.83 7.82
N ASP A 34 22.80 -16.09 6.52
CA ASP A 34 22.03 -17.13 5.84
C ASP A 34 22.38 -18.55 6.35
N PRO A 35 21.37 -19.41 6.52
CA PRO A 35 21.55 -20.82 6.22
C PRO A 35 20.46 -21.32 5.26
N GLY A 36 20.71 -21.16 3.96
CA GLY A 36 20.71 -22.26 3.01
C GLY A 36 19.35 -22.78 2.51
N ASN A 37 19.16 -22.55 1.22
CA ASN A 37 18.42 -23.35 0.23
C ASN A 37 16.90 -23.50 0.37
N TRP A 38 16.17 -22.76 -0.46
CA TRP A 38 14.86 -23.19 -0.96
C TRP A 38 14.60 -22.73 -2.41
N ASN A 39 14.10 -23.65 -3.23
CA ASN A 39 13.74 -23.47 -4.64
C ASN A 39 12.23 -23.21 -4.79
N ASN A 40 11.90 -22.26 -5.69
CA ASN A 40 10.57 -21.80 -6.11
C ASN A 40 9.69 -22.93 -6.71
N PRO A 41 8.65 -23.42 -6.00
CA PRO A 41 7.70 -24.38 -6.54
C PRO A 41 6.55 -23.60 -7.18
N GLY A 42 6.68 -23.30 -8.46
CA GLY A 42 5.57 -22.70 -9.23
C GLY A 42 5.95 -21.94 -10.48
N GLY A 43 7.23 -21.61 -10.72
CA GLY A 43 7.65 -20.99 -11.98
C GLY A 43 6.93 -19.67 -12.31
N ILE A 44 6.44 -18.95 -11.30
CA ILE A 44 6.11 -17.53 -11.48
C ILE A 44 7.44 -16.78 -11.35
N LEU A 45 7.82 -16.13 -12.45
CA LEU A 45 9.10 -15.47 -12.64
C LEU A 45 9.35 -14.45 -11.52
N SER A 46 10.18 -14.83 -10.57
CA SER A 46 10.83 -13.94 -9.59
C SER A 46 11.91 -13.07 -10.22
N ASN A 47 11.97 -13.01 -11.55
CA ASN A 47 12.92 -12.26 -12.34
C ASN A 47 12.13 -11.52 -13.39
N ILE A 48 12.41 -10.26 -13.45
CA ILE A 48 11.70 -9.34 -14.29
C ILE A 48 12.64 -9.06 -15.46
N GLY A 49 12.24 -9.42 -16.65
CA GLY A 49 13.03 -9.12 -17.83
C GLY A 49 12.95 -7.65 -18.22
N PRO A 50 13.79 -7.21 -19.18
CA PRO A 50 13.92 -5.84 -19.69
C PRO A 50 12.66 -5.27 -20.38
N ASP A 51 11.51 -5.92 -20.21
CA ASP A 51 10.26 -5.70 -20.94
C ASP A 51 9.13 -5.15 -20.03
N GLY A 52 9.47 -4.54 -18.89
CA GLY A 52 8.49 -3.87 -17.99
C GLY A 52 8.02 -4.70 -16.79
N LEU A 53 8.91 -5.52 -16.25
CA LEU A 53 8.69 -6.28 -15.03
C LEU A 53 9.43 -5.47 -13.86
N VAL A 54 9.37 -5.83 -12.56
CA VAL A 54 10.15 -5.42 -11.32
C VAL A 54 11.48 -6.21 -11.01
N ASN A 55 12.69 -5.74 -11.39
CA ASN A 55 13.97 -6.51 -11.31
C ASN A 55 14.89 -6.04 -10.19
N GLY A 56 14.33 -5.48 -9.12
CA GLY A 56 15.12 -5.29 -7.92
C GLY A 56 15.32 -6.63 -7.25
N GLN A 57 16.57 -7.11 -7.14
CA GLN A 57 16.88 -7.95 -5.98
C GLN A 57 16.42 -7.16 -4.76
N GLN A 58 15.41 -7.65 -4.04
CA GLN A 58 14.86 -7.01 -2.84
C GLN A 58 15.63 -7.57 -1.64
N PRO A 59 16.81 -7.04 -1.29
CA PRO A 59 17.73 -7.74 -0.40
C PRO A 59 17.21 -7.73 1.03
N TYR A 60 16.30 -6.78 1.33
CA TYR A 60 15.59 -6.70 2.59
C TYR A 60 14.68 -7.91 2.84
N LEU A 61 14.15 -8.57 1.80
CA LEU A 61 13.36 -9.79 1.94
C LEU A 61 14.18 -11.00 2.41
N GLN A 62 15.49 -11.04 2.10
CA GLN A 62 16.37 -12.10 2.56
C GLN A 62 16.64 -12.02 4.07
N ARG A 63 16.35 -10.87 4.69
CA ARG A 63 16.58 -10.59 6.11
C ARG A 63 15.32 -10.73 6.95
N MET A 64 14.18 -11.03 6.33
CA MET A 64 12.90 -11.26 7.01
C MET A 64 12.67 -12.74 7.31
N PRO A 65 11.84 -13.07 8.30
CA PRO A 65 11.25 -14.40 8.42
C PRO A 65 10.60 -14.82 7.10
N ARG A 66 10.71 -16.11 6.80
CA ARG A 66 10.27 -16.67 5.52
C ARG A 66 8.79 -16.39 5.23
N GLU A 67 7.93 -16.51 6.23
CA GLU A 67 6.49 -16.32 6.11
C GLU A 67 6.16 -14.86 5.75
N GLN A 68 6.86 -13.91 6.40
CA GLN A 68 6.71 -12.49 6.14
C GLN A 68 7.25 -12.09 4.76
N ALA A 69 8.43 -12.59 4.38
CA ALA A 69 8.99 -12.37 3.05
C ALA A 69 8.04 -12.91 1.96
N THR A 70 7.43 -14.08 2.19
CA THR A 70 6.48 -14.68 1.26
C THR A 70 5.18 -13.87 1.18
N ALA A 71 4.68 -13.37 2.30
CA ALA A 71 3.51 -12.48 2.31
C ALA A 71 3.78 -11.16 1.55
N VAL A 72 4.93 -10.53 1.77
CA VAL A 72 5.32 -9.31 1.03
C VAL A 72 5.44 -9.57 -0.46
N ARG A 73 6.05 -10.70 -0.87
CA ARG A 73 6.09 -11.09 -2.30
C ARG A 73 4.69 -11.26 -2.87
N ALA A 74 3.81 -11.98 -2.18
CA ALA A 74 2.45 -12.20 -2.63
C ALA A 74 1.63 -10.89 -2.75
N ILE A 75 1.85 -9.92 -1.86
CA ILE A 75 1.27 -8.58 -1.95
C ILE A 75 1.79 -7.86 -3.21
N ARG A 76 3.11 -7.85 -3.41
CA ARG A 76 3.74 -7.22 -4.58
C ARG A 76 3.30 -7.88 -5.89
N ASP A 77 3.19 -9.20 -5.93
CA ASP A 77 2.72 -9.95 -7.09
C ASP A 77 1.26 -9.62 -7.43
N LYS A 78 0.41 -9.48 -6.41
CA LYS A 78 -0.98 -9.05 -6.59
C LYS A 78 -1.06 -7.64 -7.17
N LEU A 79 -0.30 -6.70 -6.62
CA LEU A 79 -0.18 -5.34 -7.13
C LEU A 79 0.33 -5.31 -8.58
N ALA A 80 1.28 -6.17 -8.92
CA ALA A 80 1.87 -6.26 -10.24
C ALA A 80 0.90 -6.77 -11.33
N GLN A 81 -0.30 -7.24 -10.98
CA GLN A 81 -1.35 -7.53 -11.96
C GLN A 81 -1.89 -6.24 -12.60
N SER A 82 -1.85 -5.10 -11.90
CA SER A 82 -2.19 -3.77 -12.44
C SER A 82 -1.00 -3.13 -13.17
N ARG A 83 -1.27 -2.43 -14.29
CA ARG A 83 -0.25 -1.61 -14.96
C ARG A 83 0.23 -0.47 -14.04
N LEU A 84 -0.69 0.22 -13.38
CA LEU A 84 -0.35 1.26 -12.42
C LEU A 84 0.42 0.65 -11.22
N GLY A 85 -0.04 -0.50 -10.71
CA GLY A 85 0.65 -1.19 -9.61
C GLY A 85 2.10 -1.54 -9.94
N ARG A 86 2.40 -2.01 -11.16
CA ARG A 86 3.79 -2.22 -11.61
C ARG A 86 4.61 -0.93 -11.63
N GLN A 87 4.06 0.16 -12.14
CA GLN A 87 4.75 1.46 -12.18
C GLN A 87 5.07 1.96 -10.76
N LEU A 88 4.11 1.85 -9.85
CA LEU A 88 4.30 2.24 -8.46
C LEU A 88 5.36 1.38 -7.74
N LEU A 89 5.40 0.07 -8.00
CA LEU A 89 6.44 -0.81 -7.47
C LEU A 89 7.83 -0.47 -8.02
N ILE A 90 7.93 -0.07 -9.29
CA ILE A 90 9.19 0.40 -9.87
C ILE A 90 9.68 1.67 -9.16
N ILE A 91 8.79 2.63 -8.95
CA ILE A 91 9.12 3.88 -8.23
C ILE A 91 9.55 3.57 -6.80
N ALA A 92 8.85 2.68 -6.11
CA ALA A 92 9.23 2.23 -4.78
C ALA A 92 10.63 1.61 -4.76
N ASP A 93 10.95 0.73 -5.72
CA ASP A 93 12.26 0.11 -5.79
C ASP A 93 13.38 1.13 -6.12
N GLN A 94 13.10 2.10 -6.99
CA GLN A 94 14.01 3.21 -7.31
C GLN A 94 14.25 4.12 -6.10
N GLY A 95 13.21 4.42 -5.32
CA GLY A 95 13.29 5.17 -4.07
C GLY A 95 13.75 4.34 -2.85
N HIS A 96 14.23 3.10 -3.09
CA HIS A 96 14.67 2.15 -2.07
C HIS A 96 13.64 1.89 -0.96
N VAL A 97 12.36 1.97 -1.28
CA VAL A 97 11.25 1.76 -0.35
C VAL A 97 11.08 0.29 -0.02
N GLN A 98 11.08 -0.02 1.26
CA GLN A 98 10.92 -1.38 1.78
C GLN A 98 9.48 -1.64 2.19
N PHE A 99 9.06 -2.90 2.12
CA PHE A 99 7.77 -3.36 2.61
C PHE A 99 7.98 -4.12 3.92
N GLY A 100 7.07 -3.99 4.87
CA GLY A 100 7.16 -4.75 6.12
C GLY A 100 5.87 -4.75 6.90
N PHE A 101 5.93 -5.30 8.10
CA PHE A 101 4.83 -5.33 9.05
C PHE A 101 5.16 -4.41 10.22
N LYS A 102 4.18 -3.92 10.95
CA LYS A 102 4.40 -3.14 12.18
C LYS A 102 3.16 -3.23 13.07
N ALA A 103 3.35 -3.38 14.38
CA ALA A 103 2.28 -3.13 15.33
C ALA A 103 2.15 -1.62 15.55
N ALA A 104 0.98 -1.08 15.23
CA ALA A 104 0.56 0.27 15.61
C ALA A 104 -0.71 0.17 16.47
N GLY A 105 -1.21 1.28 17.01
CA GLY A 105 -2.40 1.23 17.86
C GLY A 105 -3.58 0.54 17.16
N LYS A 106 -4.38 -0.21 17.93
CA LYS A 106 -5.61 -0.82 17.41
C LYS A 106 -6.50 0.25 16.78
N GLY A 107 -6.87 0.05 15.51
CA GLY A 107 -7.82 0.90 14.80
C GLY A 107 -7.25 2.16 14.13
N GLU A 108 -5.91 2.33 14.07
CA GLU A 108 -5.32 3.53 13.47
C GLU A 108 -5.33 3.50 11.93
N TYR A 109 -4.65 2.53 11.31
CA TYR A 109 -4.53 2.39 9.85
C TYR A 109 -4.23 0.94 9.49
N GLU A 110 -4.51 0.53 8.25
CA GLU A 110 -4.19 -0.83 7.78
C GLU A 110 -2.80 -0.94 7.14
N ALA A 111 -2.34 0.15 6.52
CA ALA A 111 -0.98 0.32 6.07
C ALA A 111 -0.56 1.79 6.27
N ALA A 112 0.73 2.07 6.24
CA ALA A 112 1.27 3.43 6.27
C ALA A 112 2.61 3.50 5.52
N TYR A 113 2.80 4.56 4.76
CA TYR A 113 4.09 4.97 4.21
C TYR A 113 4.82 5.90 5.18
N TYR A 114 5.96 5.45 5.69
CA TYR A 114 6.88 6.27 6.48
C TYR A 114 8.00 6.79 5.59
N SER A 115 7.84 8.00 5.06
CA SER A 115 8.81 8.63 4.15
C SER A 115 10.22 8.74 4.77
N GLY A 116 10.33 9.12 6.04
CA GLY A 116 11.62 9.21 6.75
C GLY A 116 12.39 7.88 6.87
N TYR A 117 11.68 6.74 6.78
CA TYR A 117 12.29 5.41 6.82
C TYR A 117 12.25 4.69 5.47
N ARG A 118 11.70 5.34 4.42
CA ARG A 118 11.44 4.73 3.11
C ARG A 118 10.75 3.37 3.26
N GLN A 119 9.60 3.33 3.91
CA GLN A 119 8.92 2.06 4.18
C GLN A 119 7.40 2.13 4.06
N VAL A 120 6.82 1.14 3.38
CA VAL A 120 5.39 0.78 3.48
C VAL A 120 5.25 -0.31 4.55
N ALA A 121 4.54 -0.01 5.63
CA ALA A 121 4.31 -0.96 6.71
C ALA A 121 2.84 -1.35 6.82
N PHE A 122 2.55 -2.65 6.90
CA PHE A 122 1.22 -3.20 7.13
C PHE A 122 0.96 -3.35 8.63
N ASN A 123 -0.14 -2.78 9.12
CA ASN A 123 -0.45 -2.77 10.54
C ASN A 123 -0.95 -4.14 11.00
N THR A 124 -0.23 -4.72 11.96
CA THR A 124 -0.52 -6.04 12.52
C THR A 124 -1.67 -6.06 13.51
N ASP A 125 -2.06 -4.88 14.01
CA ASP A 125 -3.09 -4.72 15.05
C ASP A 125 -4.36 -4.05 14.48
N ALA A 126 -4.44 -3.92 13.15
CA ALA A 126 -5.63 -3.44 12.45
C ALA A 126 -6.53 -4.59 11.98
N GLN A 127 -7.71 -4.24 11.44
CA GLN A 127 -8.64 -5.18 10.81
C GLN A 127 -7.98 -6.02 9.69
N LEU A 128 -6.83 -5.59 9.17
CA LEU A 128 -6.00 -6.34 8.25
C LEU A 128 -5.67 -7.75 8.78
N PHE A 129 -5.30 -7.88 10.05
CA PHE A 129 -4.91 -9.16 10.66
C PHE A 129 -6.10 -9.93 11.25
N GLU A 130 -7.27 -9.31 11.33
CA GLU A 130 -8.54 -9.97 11.69
C GLU A 130 -9.21 -10.67 10.50
N THR A 131 -8.59 -10.62 9.32
CA THR A 131 -9.06 -11.33 8.12
C THR A 131 -9.14 -12.85 8.37
N LYS A 132 -10.05 -13.52 7.65
CA LYS A 132 -10.39 -14.94 7.88
C LYS A 132 -9.45 -15.92 7.16
N SER A 133 -8.65 -15.44 6.21
CA SER A 133 -7.79 -16.28 5.39
C SER A 133 -6.56 -15.50 4.87
N ALA A 134 -5.50 -16.23 4.52
CA ALA A 134 -4.33 -15.64 3.85
C ALA A 134 -4.71 -14.94 2.53
N ARG A 135 -5.72 -15.45 1.81
CA ARG A 135 -6.19 -14.81 0.57
C ARG A 135 -6.79 -13.43 0.84
N ASP A 136 -7.66 -13.33 1.84
CA ASP A 136 -8.30 -12.08 2.22
C ASP A 136 -7.27 -11.09 2.79
N PHE A 137 -6.32 -11.60 3.58
CA PHE A 137 -5.18 -10.84 4.07
C PHE A 137 -4.38 -10.21 2.92
N ILE A 138 -3.93 -11.02 1.95
CA ILE A 138 -3.13 -10.52 0.81
C ILE A 138 -3.96 -9.53 -0.02
N ALA A 139 -5.24 -9.82 -0.27
CA ALA A 139 -6.10 -8.92 -1.02
C ALA A 139 -6.25 -7.55 -0.33
N ARG A 140 -6.50 -7.56 0.98
CA ARG A 140 -6.64 -6.35 1.79
C ARG A 140 -5.32 -5.58 1.88
N ALA A 141 -4.23 -6.25 2.23
CA ALA A 141 -2.89 -5.65 2.25
C ALA A 141 -2.49 -5.08 0.89
N SER A 142 -2.91 -5.68 -0.23
CA SER A 142 -2.64 -5.14 -1.56
C SER A 142 -3.44 -3.88 -1.85
N LEU A 143 -4.72 -3.81 -1.44
CA LEU A 143 -5.51 -2.59 -1.61
C LEU A 143 -4.87 -1.40 -0.88
N PHE A 144 -4.55 -1.57 0.40
CA PHE A 144 -3.95 -0.49 1.20
C PHE A 144 -2.47 -0.27 0.84
N GLY A 145 -1.74 -1.32 0.47
CA GLY A 145 -0.39 -1.17 -0.07
C GLY A 145 -0.35 -0.35 -1.36
N ALA A 146 -1.37 -0.46 -2.22
CA ALA A 146 -1.49 0.39 -3.42
C ALA A 146 -1.75 1.87 -3.05
N HIS A 147 -2.49 2.11 -1.96
CA HIS A 147 -2.71 3.46 -1.42
C HIS A 147 -1.37 4.06 -0.93
N GLU A 148 -0.63 3.33 -0.10
CA GLU A 148 0.68 3.79 0.39
C GLU A 148 1.70 4.01 -0.72
N LEU A 149 1.65 3.19 -1.76
CA LEU A 149 2.46 3.38 -2.96
C LEU A 149 2.09 4.67 -3.73
N GLY A 150 0.84 5.14 -3.63
CA GLY A 150 0.45 6.46 -4.10
C GLY A 150 1.20 7.58 -3.38
N HIS A 151 1.41 7.44 -2.07
CA HIS A 151 2.25 8.35 -1.28
C HIS A 151 3.73 8.25 -1.63
N VAL A 152 4.23 7.05 -1.92
CA VAL A 152 5.60 6.86 -2.44
C VAL A 152 5.80 7.61 -3.76
N LEU A 153 4.83 7.56 -4.69
CA LEU A 153 4.88 8.34 -5.93
C LEU A 153 4.89 9.85 -5.65
N GLN A 154 4.05 10.32 -4.73
CA GLN A 154 4.00 11.74 -4.35
C GLN A 154 5.37 12.18 -3.80
N ASP A 155 5.92 11.44 -2.84
CA ASP A 155 7.23 11.69 -2.25
C ASP A 155 8.37 11.66 -3.28
N TYR A 156 8.34 10.71 -4.22
CA TYR A 156 9.28 10.66 -5.33
C TYR A 156 9.18 11.90 -6.23
N THR A 157 7.97 12.42 -6.44
CA THR A 157 7.70 13.58 -7.30
C THR A 157 8.16 14.90 -6.64
N PHE A 158 8.07 15.00 -5.31
CA PHE A 158 8.56 16.17 -4.57
C PHE A 158 10.09 16.23 -4.46
N GLY A 159 10.80 15.12 -4.69
CA GLY A 159 12.27 15.05 -4.65
C GLY A 159 12.83 14.63 -3.29
N GLU A 160 14.01 13.99 -3.31
CA GLU A 160 14.67 13.51 -2.10
C GLU A 160 15.09 14.68 -1.18
N GLY A 161 14.55 14.73 0.04
CA GLY A 161 14.95 15.70 1.07
C GLY A 161 14.01 16.88 1.28
N GLU A 162 13.04 17.10 0.38
CA GLU A 162 11.99 18.13 0.54
C GLU A 162 10.73 17.61 1.25
N GLY A 163 10.65 16.29 1.45
CA GLY A 163 9.70 15.60 2.31
C GLY A 163 8.23 15.76 1.90
N TYR A 164 7.61 14.65 1.48
CA TYR A 164 6.15 14.45 1.39
C TYR A 164 5.32 15.01 2.58
N MET A 165 5.95 15.18 3.75
CA MET A 165 5.35 15.70 4.97
C MET A 165 5.99 16.99 5.50
N GLN A 166 6.93 17.59 4.77
CA GLN A 166 7.57 18.86 5.11
C GLN A 166 7.03 19.97 4.19
N LEU A 167 5.71 20.09 4.10
CA LEU A 167 5.11 21.34 3.65
C LEU A 167 5.71 22.43 4.54
N ASP A 168 6.56 23.27 3.96
CA ASP A 168 7.43 24.22 4.65
C ASP A 168 6.65 25.06 5.68
N THR A 169 7.28 25.47 6.78
CA THR A 169 6.70 26.41 7.79
C THR A 169 6.28 27.74 7.18
N THR A 170 6.69 28.02 5.95
CA THR A 170 6.22 29.15 5.13
C THR A 170 4.87 28.92 4.44
N THR A 171 4.38 27.68 4.35
CA THR A 171 3.10 27.32 3.72
C THR A 171 1.95 27.58 4.70
N SER A 172 0.91 28.29 4.25
CA SER A 172 -0.26 28.58 5.09
C SER A 172 -0.97 27.30 5.54
N LEU A 173 -1.60 27.34 6.72
CA LEU A 173 -2.38 26.20 7.23
C LEU A 173 -3.46 25.74 6.23
N GLN A 174 -4.10 26.68 5.53
CA GLN A 174 -5.13 26.37 4.53
C GLN A 174 -4.55 25.60 3.33
N ASP A 175 -3.40 26.04 2.82
CA ASP A 175 -2.72 25.36 1.72
C ASP A 175 -2.22 23.98 2.15
N ARG A 176 -1.76 23.84 3.40
CA ARG A 176 -1.37 22.54 3.96
C ARG A 176 -2.54 21.57 4.03
N MET A 177 -3.68 22.01 4.56
CA MET A 177 -4.90 21.21 4.62
C MET A 177 -5.34 20.79 3.21
N LEU A 178 -5.33 21.73 2.26
CA LEU A 178 -5.67 21.44 0.87
C LEU A 178 -4.72 20.41 0.24
N ALA A 179 -3.41 20.56 0.45
CA ALA A 179 -2.41 19.62 -0.04
C ALA A 179 -2.62 18.22 0.53
N VAL A 180 -2.82 18.08 1.84
CA VAL A 180 -3.09 16.78 2.49
C VAL A 180 -4.32 16.12 1.89
N ARG A 181 -5.43 16.84 1.76
CA ARG A 181 -6.66 16.31 1.14
C ARG A 181 -6.41 15.78 -0.27
N HIS A 182 -5.70 16.53 -1.11
CA HIS A 182 -5.37 16.09 -2.47
C HIS A 182 -4.42 14.89 -2.51
N MET A 183 -3.44 14.82 -1.61
CA MET A 183 -2.52 13.70 -1.51
C MET A 183 -3.27 12.40 -1.15
N GLU A 184 -4.15 12.45 -0.16
CA GLU A 184 -4.99 11.34 0.26
C GLU A 184 -5.99 10.92 -0.82
N ALA A 185 -6.68 11.89 -1.45
CA ALA A 185 -7.60 11.64 -2.54
C ALA A 185 -6.89 10.96 -3.73
N ALA A 186 -5.67 11.39 -4.05
CA ALA A 186 -4.87 10.80 -5.13
C ALA A 186 -4.37 9.39 -4.78
N ALA A 187 -3.98 9.14 -3.52
CA ALA A 187 -3.57 7.81 -3.05
C ALA A 187 -4.75 6.82 -3.07
N VAL A 188 -5.94 7.23 -2.62
CA VAL A 188 -7.18 6.44 -2.77
C VAL A 188 -7.47 6.17 -4.24
N ALA A 189 -7.40 7.19 -5.11
CA ALA A 189 -7.66 6.99 -6.53
C ALA A 189 -6.67 6.00 -7.19
N CYS A 190 -5.42 5.96 -6.74
CA CYS A 190 -4.43 4.97 -7.18
C CYS A 190 -4.82 3.55 -6.76
N SER A 191 -5.20 3.34 -5.50
CA SER A 191 -5.61 2.01 -5.03
C SER A 191 -6.87 1.49 -5.71
N ILE A 192 -7.82 2.38 -6.01
CA ILE A 192 -9.05 2.05 -6.76
C ILE A 192 -8.74 1.64 -8.20
N GLN A 193 -7.86 2.36 -8.91
CA GLN A 193 -7.42 1.96 -10.25
C GLN A 193 -6.73 0.58 -10.21
N VAL A 194 -5.85 0.34 -9.23
CA VAL A 194 -5.19 -0.97 -9.08
C VAL A 194 -6.21 -2.07 -8.84
N ALA A 195 -7.18 -1.84 -7.95
CA ALA A 195 -8.26 -2.79 -7.69
C ALA A 195 -9.10 -3.10 -8.94
N TRP A 196 -9.38 -2.07 -9.75
CA TRP A 196 -10.08 -2.23 -11.03
C TRP A 196 -9.27 -3.06 -12.03
N ASP A 197 -7.99 -2.75 -12.23
CA ASP A 197 -7.14 -3.49 -13.17
C ASP A 197 -6.99 -4.97 -12.76
N VAL A 198 -6.84 -5.24 -11.46
CA VAL A 198 -6.76 -6.61 -10.89
C VAL A 198 -8.07 -7.36 -11.12
N ARG A 199 -9.21 -6.68 -11.00
CA ARG A 199 -10.52 -7.21 -11.38
C ARG A 199 -10.61 -7.54 -12.87
N GLN A 200 -10.11 -6.67 -13.75
CA GLN A 200 -10.07 -6.93 -15.19
C GLN A 200 -9.17 -8.13 -15.53
N ALA A 201 -8.15 -8.42 -14.71
CA ALA A 201 -7.33 -9.62 -14.80
C ALA A 201 -8.02 -10.89 -14.24
N GLY A 202 -9.29 -10.80 -13.83
CA GLY A 202 -10.10 -11.93 -13.36
C GLY A 202 -10.09 -12.15 -11.85
N ASP A 203 -9.51 -11.24 -11.07
CA ASP A 203 -9.48 -11.32 -9.61
C ASP A 203 -10.24 -10.15 -8.95
N ASP A 204 -11.50 -10.37 -8.60
CA ASP A 204 -12.38 -9.34 -8.03
C ASP A 204 -12.09 -9.03 -6.54
N SER A 205 -11.08 -9.66 -5.92
CA SER A 205 -10.91 -9.59 -4.46
C SER A 205 -10.64 -8.18 -3.93
N LEU A 206 -9.76 -7.40 -4.57
CA LEU A 206 -9.47 -6.02 -4.15
C LEU A 206 -10.68 -5.11 -4.36
N TRP A 207 -11.36 -5.27 -5.50
CA TRP A 207 -12.55 -4.48 -5.82
C TRP A 207 -13.69 -4.74 -4.83
N GLY A 208 -13.93 -6.01 -4.49
CA GLY A 208 -14.91 -6.41 -3.50
C GLY A 208 -14.63 -5.88 -2.09
N ILE A 209 -13.36 -5.68 -1.73
CA ILE A 209 -12.96 -5.01 -0.48
C ILE A 209 -13.21 -3.50 -0.60
N ALA A 210 -12.77 -2.86 -1.68
CA ALA A 210 -12.93 -1.42 -1.89
C ALA A 210 -14.41 -0.97 -1.83
N LEU A 211 -15.34 -1.80 -2.32
CA LEU A 211 -16.80 -1.55 -2.24
C LEU A 211 -17.41 -1.69 -0.83
N LYS A 212 -16.65 -2.17 0.16
CA LYS A 212 -17.10 -2.42 1.53
C LYS A 212 -16.32 -1.66 2.59
N THR A 213 -15.20 -1.05 2.21
CA THR A 213 -14.39 -0.24 3.12
C THR A 213 -14.88 1.19 3.16
N SER A 214 -15.12 1.70 4.37
CA SER A 214 -15.46 3.10 4.60
C SER A 214 -14.28 3.99 4.22
N GLY A 215 -14.53 4.97 3.35
CA GLY A 215 -13.49 5.84 2.79
C GLY A 215 -13.11 5.51 1.34
N GLU A 216 -13.17 4.23 0.94
CA GLU A 216 -12.87 3.76 -0.43
C GLU A 216 -14.13 3.57 -1.26
N THR A 217 -15.25 3.21 -0.62
CA THR A 217 -16.49 2.81 -1.30
C THR A 217 -16.99 3.88 -2.28
N ALA A 218 -17.01 5.16 -1.87
CA ALA A 218 -17.45 6.25 -2.74
C ALA A 218 -16.55 6.40 -3.97
N ALA A 219 -15.23 6.29 -3.79
CA ALA A 219 -14.24 6.35 -4.86
C ALA A 219 -14.35 5.16 -5.82
N ALA A 220 -14.52 3.95 -5.29
CA ALA A 220 -14.78 2.75 -6.09
C ALA A 220 -16.05 2.90 -6.95
N LEU A 221 -17.15 3.37 -6.34
CA LEU A 221 -18.42 3.58 -7.06
C LEU A 221 -18.32 4.69 -8.13
N ALA A 222 -17.61 5.78 -7.86
CA ALA A 222 -17.40 6.85 -8.83
C ALA A 222 -16.53 6.39 -10.00
N PHE A 223 -15.42 5.70 -9.70
CA PHE A 223 -14.56 5.09 -10.71
C PHE A 223 -15.34 4.12 -11.59
N GLY A 224 -16.04 3.17 -10.97
CA GLY A 224 -16.79 2.13 -11.67
C GLY A 224 -17.86 2.74 -12.57
N ARG A 225 -18.61 3.75 -12.09
CA ARG A 225 -19.60 4.45 -12.92
C ARG A 225 -18.98 5.07 -14.17
N MET A 226 -17.85 5.77 -14.03
CA MET A 226 -17.15 6.35 -15.18
C MET A 226 -16.64 5.27 -16.14
N ALA A 227 -16.00 4.23 -15.61
CA ALA A 227 -15.43 3.13 -16.39
C ALA A 227 -16.49 2.30 -17.15
N TYR A 228 -17.69 2.14 -16.59
CA TYR A 228 -18.80 1.45 -17.27
C TYR A 228 -19.49 2.32 -18.31
N ALA A 229 -19.60 3.63 -18.06
CA ALA A 229 -20.18 4.55 -19.03
C ALA A 229 -19.26 4.79 -20.23
N ASP A 230 -17.95 4.79 -19.98
CA ASP A 230 -16.92 5.04 -20.98
C ASP A 230 -15.64 4.24 -20.63
N PRO A 231 -15.40 3.09 -21.28
CA PRO A 231 -14.23 2.27 -21.01
C PRO A 231 -12.88 2.98 -21.27
N ASP A 232 -12.83 3.94 -22.20
CA ASP A 232 -11.60 4.69 -22.50
C ASP A 232 -11.21 5.62 -21.35
N ALA A 233 -12.18 5.99 -20.49
CA ALA A 233 -11.96 6.80 -19.29
C ALA A 233 -11.01 6.14 -18.27
N VAL A 234 -10.85 4.81 -18.32
CA VAL A 234 -9.87 4.08 -17.50
C VAL A 234 -8.45 4.38 -17.95
N ALA A 235 -8.20 4.39 -19.27
CA ALA A 235 -6.87 4.56 -19.84
C ALA A 235 -6.42 6.03 -19.87
N ASP A 236 -7.33 6.96 -20.13
CA ASP A 236 -7.04 8.40 -20.18
C ASP A 236 -7.04 9.08 -18.80
N GLY A 237 -7.43 8.35 -17.74
CA GLY A 237 -7.40 8.80 -16.36
C GLY A 237 -8.66 9.52 -15.87
N ARG A 238 -9.69 9.73 -16.68
CA ARG A 238 -10.96 10.32 -16.23
C ARG A 238 -11.67 9.49 -15.15
N ALA A 239 -11.61 8.16 -15.21
CA ALA A 239 -12.16 7.30 -14.16
C ALA A 239 -11.40 7.47 -12.83
N ARG A 240 -10.06 7.55 -12.88
CA ARG A 240 -9.24 7.84 -11.71
C ARG A 240 -9.51 9.25 -11.16
N ARG A 241 -9.73 10.24 -12.03
CA ARG A 241 -10.13 11.59 -11.63
C ARG A 241 -11.49 11.59 -10.92
N ALA A 242 -12.47 10.84 -11.42
CA ALA A 242 -13.78 10.70 -10.77
C ALA A 242 -13.65 10.08 -9.36
N ALA A 243 -12.76 9.10 -9.19
CA ALA A 243 -12.45 8.52 -7.88
C ALA A 243 -11.84 9.57 -6.92
N HIS A 244 -10.84 10.31 -7.39
CA HIS A 244 -10.21 11.40 -6.63
C HIS A 244 -11.24 12.45 -6.19
N ASP A 245 -12.07 12.95 -7.11
CA ASP A 245 -13.03 14.02 -6.81
C ASP A 245 -14.11 13.56 -5.82
N SER A 246 -14.47 12.27 -5.83
CA SER A 246 -15.45 11.72 -4.89
C SER A 246 -15.00 11.79 -3.42
N TRP A 247 -13.70 11.83 -3.16
CA TRP A 247 -13.13 11.93 -1.82
C TRP A 247 -13.60 13.19 -1.09
N PHE A 248 -13.75 14.29 -1.84
CA PHE A 248 -14.16 15.59 -1.32
C PHE A 248 -15.66 15.69 -1.00
N ASN A 249 -16.45 14.66 -1.33
CA ASN A 249 -17.86 14.60 -0.97
C ASN A 249 -18.09 14.06 0.45
N ASP A 250 -17.05 13.52 1.11
CA ASP A 250 -17.11 13.06 2.49
C ASP A 250 -16.69 14.19 3.45
N HIS A 251 -17.68 15.00 3.85
CA HIS A 251 -17.45 16.12 4.77
C HIS A 251 -16.93 15.68 6.14
N GLY A 252 -17.30 14.48 6.62
CA GLY A 252 -16.83 13.95 7.91
C GLY A 252 -15.36 13.58 7.85
N ARG A 253 -14.95 12.90 6.77
CA ARG A 253 -13.54 12.59 6.51
C ARG A 253 -12.71 13.87 6.36
N MET A 254 -13.18 14.85 5.60
CA MET A 254 -12.48 16.14 5.46
C MET A 254 -12.26 16.81 6.80
N ALA A 255 -13.29 16.89 7.65
CA ALA A 255 -13.17 17.49 8.98
C ALA A 255 -12.14 16.77 9.88
N ALA A 256 -12.05 15.44 9.80
CA ALA A 256 -11.07 14.68 10.57
C ALA A 256 -9.62 14.95 10.13
N TYR A 257 -9.36 15.02 8.81
CA TYR A 257 -8.03 15.36 8.28
C TYR A 257 -7.66 16.82 8.55
N ASP A 258 -8.63 17.72 8.53
CA ASP A 258 -8.46 19.12 8.90
C ASP A 258 -8.05 19.28 10.36
N GLU A 259 -8.76 18.62 11.27
CA GLU A 259 -8.43 18.62 12.70
C GLU A 259 -7.03 18.06 12.95
N SER A 260 -6.67 16.93 12.31
CA SER A 260 -5.33 16.35 12.39
C SER A 260 -4.24 17.33 11.89
N SER A 261 -4.50 18.02 10.78
CA SER A 261 -3.58 19.01 10.19
C SER A 261 -3.40 20.21 11.11
N VAL A 262 -4.47 20.70 11.73
CA VAL A 262 -4.44 21.79 12.72
C VAL A 262 -3.62 21.39 13.95
N GLU A 263 -3.86 20.20 14.50
CA GLU A 263 -3.16 19.72 15.70
C GLU A 263 -1.67 19.49 15.44
N ARG A 264 -1.30 19.07 14.23
CA ARG A 264 0.11 18.97 13.84
C ARG A 264 0.74 20.35 13.69
N PHE A 265 0.07 21.30 13.03
CA PHE A 265 0.56 22.66 12.84
C PHE A 265 0.82 23.39 14.17
N LYS A 266 -0.01 23.16 15.19
CA LYS A 266 0.19 23.74 16.54
C LYS A 266 1.44 23.23 17.27
N ARG A 267 2.02 22.10 16.85
CA ARG A 267 3.19 21.47 17.50
C ARG A 267 4.53 21.84 16.85
N GLU A 268 4.48 22.41 15.65
CA GLU A 268 5.63 22.89 14.87
C GLU A 268 5.91 24.36 15.20
#